data_AF-A0A967D1T3-F1
#
_entry.id   AF-A0A967D1T3-F1
#
_cell.length_a   1.000
_cell.length_b   1.000
_cell.length_c   1.000
_cell.angle_alpha   90.00
_cell.angle_beta   90.00
_cell.angle_gamma   90.00
#
_symmetry.space_group_name_H-M   'P 1'
#
loop_
_entity.id
_entity.type
_entity.pdbx_description
1 polymer ?
#
loop_
_entity_poly.entity_id
_entity_poly.type
_entity_poly.pdbx_seq_one_letter_code
_entity_poly.pdbx_strand_id
1 'polypeptide(L)'
;MGELFPTLGQPPIRTPSSVLWPTFLKAANILNIANQITVIAIMAIGMTLVIITGGIDLSVGSLAALAAVVVALLIRDFAGGTEAGMIGMLLASASAIICCGFAGAVS
;
A
#
# COMPACT_ATOMS: atom_id res chain seq x y z
N MET A 1 -22.00 -32.89 15.21
CA MET A 1 -20.91 -33.07 14.23
C MET A 1 -20.50 -34.53 14.03
N GLY A 2 -20.73 -35.43 15.01
CA GLY A 2 -20.41 -36.86 14.88
C GLY A 2 -21.13 -37.60 13.75
N GLU A 3 -22.28 -37.10 13.29
CA GLU A 3 -22.97 -37.64 12.11
C GLU A 3 -22.47 -37.07 10.77
N LEU A 4 -21.78 -35.92 10.79
CA LEU A 4 -21.35 -35.19 9.58
C LEU A 4 -19.95 -35.63 9.11
N PHE A 5 -19.10 -36.12 10.02
CA PHE A 5 -17.75 -36.61 9.73
C PHE A 5 -17.37 -37.82 10.61
N PRO A 6 -17.84 -39.04 10.27
CA PRO A 6 -17.70 -40.22 11.12
C PRO A 6 -16.26 -40.70 11.35
N THR A 7 -15.31 -40.35 10.48
CA THR A 7 -13.87 -40.69 10.63
C THR A 7 -13.13 -39.83 11.67
N LEU A 8 -13.70 -38.70 12.10
CA LEU A 8 -13.06 -37.75 13.02
C LEU A 8 -13.44 -37.96 14.50
N GLY A 9 -14.41 -38.84 14.82
CA GLY A 9 -14.88 -39.04 16.19
C GLY A 9 -15.51 -37.79 16.81
N GLN A 10 -15.29 -37.56 18.12
CA GLN A 10 -15.68 -36.33 18.82
C GLN A 10 -14.43 -35.51 19.19
N PRO A 11 -13.84 -34.74 18.26
CA PRO A 11 -12.69 -33.92 18.59
C PRO A 11 -13.10 -32.82 19.58
N PRO A 12 -12.27 -32.51 20.59
CA PRO A 12 -12.55 -31.42 21.52
C PRO A 12 -12.57 -30.09 20.75
N ILE A 13 -13.75 -29.46 20.68
CA ILE A 13 -13.95 -28.17 20.02
C ILE A 13 -13.36 -27.09 20.93
N ARG A 14 -12.23 -26.51 20.53
CA ARG A 14 -11.71 -25.29 21.16
C ARG A 14 -12.08 -24.09 20.29
N THR A 15 -13.10 -23.34 20.70
CA THR A 15 -13.38 -22.01 20.14
C THR A 15 -12.47 -21.00 20.83
N PRO A 16 -11.65 -20.22 20.10
CA PRO A 16 -10.91 -19.12 20.71
C PRO A 16 -11.88 -18.12 21.32
N SER A 17 -11.50 -17.51 22.45
CA SER A 17 -12.27 -16.40 23.00
C SER A 17 -12.20 -15.21 22.03
N SER A 18 -13.35 -14.64 21.71
CA SER A 18 -13.40 -13.39 20.94
C SER A 18 -12.95 -12.25 21.86
N VAL A 19 -11.78 -11.69 21.58
CA VAL A 19 -11.25 -10.53 22.30
C VAL A 19 -11.11 -9.38 21.32
N LEU A 20 -11.64 -8.20 21.68
CA LEU A 20 -11.42 -6.99 20.92
C LEU A 20 -10.00 -6.48 21.17
N TRP A 21 -9.26 -6.23 20.09
CA TRP A 21 -7.92 -5.67 20.19
C TRP A 21 -7.97 -4.22 20.66
N PRO A 22 -7.28 -3.86 21.76
CA PRO A 22 -7.40 -2.55 22.40
C PRO A 22 -6.93 -1.39 21.51
N THR A 23 -6.16 -1.66 20.45
CA THR A 23 -5.65 -0.64 19.52
C THR A 23 -6.54 -0.45 18.29
N PHE A 24 -7.45 -1.38 17.99
CA PHE A 24 -8.20 -1.40 16.73
C PHE A 24 -9.02 -0.12 16.50
N LEU A 25 -9.81 0.29 17.50
CA LEU A 25 -10.67 1.50 17.43
C LEU A 25 -10.01 2.77 17.98
N LYS A 26 -8.70 2.76 18.25
CA LYS A 26 -8.02 4.01 18.67
C LYS A 26 -8.04 4.99 17.50
N ALA A 27 -8.32 6.27 17.79
CA ALA A 27 -8.33 7.34 16.78
C ALA A 27 -7.02 7.36 15.96
N ALA A 28 -5.86 7.17 16.60
CA ALA A 28 -4.57 7.08 15.92
C ALA A 28 -4.50 5.91 14.91
N ASN A 29 -5.05 4.75 15.25
CA ASN A 29 -5.08 3.60 14.35
C ASN A 29 -6.04 3.85 13.17
N ILE A 30 -7.22 4.40 13.45
CA ILE A 30 -8.18 4.76 12.40
C ILE A 30 -7.60 5.82 11.46
N LEU A 31 -6.93 6.86 12.00
CA LEU A 31 -6.26 7.89 11.19
C LEU A 31 -5.12 7.31 10.36
N ASN A 32 -4.32 6.40 10.90
CA ASN A 32 -3.26 5.74 10.14
C ASN A 32 -3.83 4.91 8.98
N ILE A 33 -4.89 4.15 9.22
CA ILE A 33 -5.58 3.38 8.18
C ILE A 33 -6.19 4.33 7.13
N ALA A 34 -6.88 5.39 7.56
CA ALA A 34 -7.47 6.37 6.68
C ALA A 34 -6.41 7.04 5.78
N ASN A 35 -5.26 7.44 6.33
CA ASN A 35 -4.16 8.02 5.57
C ASN A 35 -3.59 7.05 4.53
N GLN A 36 -3.47 5.75 4.84
CA GLN A 36 -3.04 4.73 3.88
C GLN A 36 -4.08 4.54 2.76
N ILE A 37 -5.37 4.51 3.11
CA ILE A 37 -6.47 4.36 2.15
C ILE A 37 -6.56 5.58 1.22
N THR A 38 -6.30 6.79 1.70
CA THR A 38 -6.35 8.02 0.89
C THR A 38 -5.48 7.92 -0.37
N VAL A 39 -4.28 7.36 -0.26
CA VAL A 39 -3.37 7.19 -1.41
C VAL A 39 -3.99 6.26 -2.46
N ILE A 40 -4.54 5.12 -2.01
CA ILE A 40 -5.21 4.15 -2.89
C ILE A 40 -6.47 4.77 -3.53
N ALA A 41 -7.25 5.53 -2.76
CA ALA A 41 -8.47 6.17 -3.24
C ALA A 41 -8.18 7.20 -4.35
N ILE A 42 -7.13 8.03 -4.18
CA ILE A 42 -6.71 9.00 -5.20
C ILE A 42 -6.27 8.28 -6.48
N MET A 43 -5.45 7.23 -6.37
CA MET A 43 -5.04 6.43 -7.53
C MET A 43 -6.25 5.78 -8.22
N ALA A 44 -7.22 5.28 -7.45
CA ALA A 44 -8.43 4.66 -7.98
C ALA A 44 -9.28 5.65 -8.80
N ILE A 45 -9.36 6.93 -8.40
CA ILE A 45 -10.03 7.97 -9.18
C ILE A 45 -9.32 8.21 -10.52
N GLY A 46 -7.99 8.13 -10.56
CA GLY A 46 -7.25 8.19 -11.83
C GLY A 46 -7.55 6.99 -12.73
N MET A 47 -7.54 5.77 -12.16
CA MET A 47 -7.82 4.54 -12.89
C MET A 47 -9.25 4.47 -13.43
N THR A 48 -10.24 5.10 -12.77
CA THR A 48 -11.63 5.10 -13.28
C THR A 48 -11.76 5.89 -14.58
N LEU A 49 -11.06 7.01 -14.73
CA LEU A 49 -11.03 7.79 -15.97
C LEU A 49 -10.49 6.95 -17.13
N VAL A 50 -9.43 6.19 -16.89
CA VAL A 50 -8.88 5.27 -17.89
C VAL A 50 -9.91 4.22 -18.29
N ILE A 51 -10.53 3.53 -17.33
CA ILE A 51 -11.50 2.46 -17.62
C ILE A 51 -12.66 3.00 -18.47
N ILE A 52 -13.16 4.21 -18.16
CA ILE A 52 -14.24 4.84 -18.92
C ILE A 52 -13.81 5.14 -20.38
N THR A 53 -12.54 5.45 -20.61
CA THR A 53 -11.99 5.61 -21.98
C THR A 53 -11.77 4.29 -22.74
N GLY A 54 -12.13 3.14 -22.15
CA GLY A 54 -12.04 1.81 -22.78
C GLY A 54 -10.67 1.14 -22.65
N GLY A 55 -9.77 1.69 -21.82
CA GLY A 55 -8.44 1.13 -21.54
C GLY A 55 -8.39 0.25 -20.30
N ILE A 56 -7.46 -0.69 -20.27
CA ILE A 56 -7.02 -1.41 -19.06
C ILE A 56 -5.62 -0.89 -18.73
N ASP A 57 -5.53 0.27 -18.10
CA ASP A 57 -4.23 0.91 -17.86
C ASP A 57 -3.55 0.37 -16.61
N LEU A 58 -2.64 -0.58 -16.86
CA LEU A 58 -1.72 -1.14 -15.87
C LEU A 58 -0.54 -0.20 -15.56
N SER A 59 -0.37 0.91 -16.30
CA SER A 59 0.75 1.85 -16.12
C SER A 59 0.74 2.54 -14.77
N VAL A 60 -0.44 2.80 -14.19
CA VAL A 60 -0.55 3.41 -12.84
C VAL A 60 0.14 2.53 -11.78
N GLY A 61 0.01 1.21 -11.90
CA GLY A 61 0.67 0.25 -11.01
C GLY A 61 2.19 0.23 -11.19
N SER A 62 2.66 0.25 -12.44
CA SER A 62 4.10 0.25 -12.75
C SER A 62 4.76 1.58 -12.38
N LEU A 63 4.10 2.73 -12.58
CA LEU A 63 4.57 4.04 -12.12
C LEU A 63 4.65 4.12 -10.60
N ALA A 64 3.66 3.60 -9.88
CA ALA A 64 3.70 3.57 -8.42
C ALA A 64 4.88 2.74 -7.89
N ALA A 65 5.12 1.57 -8.51
CA ALA A 65 6.28 0.73 -8.18
C ALA A 65 7.61 1.42 -8.53
N LEU A 66 7.70 2.05 -9.70
CA LEU A 66 8.87 2.82 -10.12
C LEU A 66 9.17 3.95 -9.14
N ALA A 67 8.16 4.74 -8.75
CA ALA A 67 8.30 5.83 -7.79
C ALA A 67 8.86 5.34 -6.46
N ALA A 68 8.33 4.23 -5.92
CA ALA A 68 8.79 3.65 -4.68
C ALA A 68 10.28 3.23 -4.76
N VAL A 69 10.68 2.56 -5.84
CA VAL A 69 12.06 2.11 -6.04
C VAL A 69 13.00 3.29 -6.22
N VAL A 70 12.66 4.26 -7.08
CA VAL A 70 13.50 5.43 -7.33
C VAL A 70 13.70 6.25 -6.06
N VAL A 71 12.63 6.54 -5.30
CA VAL A 71 12.74 7.22 -4.00
C VAL A 71 13.64 6.44 -3.05
N ALA A 72 13.43 5.13 -2.91
CA ALA A 72 14.21 4.31 -1.98
C ALA A 72 15.71 4.28 -2.34
N LEU A 73 16.03 4.15 -3.63
CA LEU A 73 17.41 4.19 -4.12
C LEU A 73 18.06 5.55 -3.88
N LEU A 74 17.34 6.63 -4.18
CA LEU A 74 17.86 7.99 -3.98
C LEU A 74 18.09 8.30 -2.50
N ILE A 75 17.20 7.84 -1.63
CA ILE A 75 17.38 7.98 -0.18
C ILE A 75 18.62 7.19 0.28
N ARG A 76 18.73 5.94 -0.14
CA ARG A 76 19.82 5.03 0.25
C ARG A 76 21.19 5.55 -0.22
N ASP A 77 21.29 5.93 -1.49
CA ASP A 77 22.58 6.18 -2.14
C ASP A 77 23.03 7.65 -2.02
N PHE A 78 22.09 8.60 -1.93
CA PHE A 78 22.39 10.04 -1.96
C PHE A 78 21.89 10.85 -0.75
N ALA A 79 20.87 10.38 -0.03
CA ALA A 79 20.32 11.14 1.10
C ALA A 79 20.86 10.72 2.48
N GLY A 80 21.73 9.70 2.56
CA GLY A 80 22.28 9.20 3.83
C GLY A 80 21.53 8.01 4.42
N GLY A 81 20.65 7.35 3.65
CA GLY A 81 20.00 6.10 4.04
C GLY A 81 19.16 6.24 5.31
N THR A 82 19.58 5.55 6.38
CA THR A 82 18.89 5.60 7.68
C THR A 82 19.02 6.94 8.38
N GLU A 83 20.04 7.74 8.06
CA GLU A 83 20.25 9.08 8.62
C GLU A 83 19.72 10.20 7.71
N ALA A 84 18.86 9.86 6.75
CA ALA A 84 18.35 10.83 5.80
C ALA A 84 17.58 11.98 6.48
N GLY A 85 18.15 13.18 6.37
CA GLY A 85 17.51 14.41 6.85
C GLY A 85 16.37 14.87 5.94
N MET A 86 15.55 15.79 6.45
CA MET A 86 14.38 16.35 5.76
C MET A 86 14.68 16.81 4.32
N ILE A 87 15.80 17.51 4.10
CA ILE A 87 16.19 18.02 2.78
C ILE A 87 16.47 16.86 1.81
N GLY A 88 17.20 15.83 2.26
CA GLY A 88 17.50 14.67 1.44
C GLY A 88 16.24 13.89 1.04
N MET A 89 15.31 13.73 1.98
CA MET A 89 14.00 13.10 1.74
C MET A 89 13.15 13.88 0.72
N LEU A 90 13.13 15.21 0.83
CA LEU A 90 12.40 16.08 -0.11
C LEU A 90 13.01 16.04 -1.51
N LEU A 91 14.33 16.13 -1.63
CA LEU A 91 15.01 16.08 -2.93
C LEU A 91 14.86 14.73 -3.61
N ALA A 92 14.97 13.63 -2.87
CA ALA A 92 14.72 12.27 -3.38
C ALA A 92 13.28 12.10 -3.84
N SER A 93 12.31 12.63 -3.10
CA SER A 93 10.89 12.57 -3.48
C SER A 93 10.61 13.42 -4.73
N ALA A 94 11.13 14.65 -4.80
CA ALA A 94 10.92 15.55 -5.93
C ALA A 94 11.53 15.00 -7.22
N SER A 95 12.75 14.47 -7.16
CA SER A 95 13.41 13.86 -8.31
C SER A 95 12.70 12.59 -8.79
N ALA A 96 12.17 11.77 -7.87
CA ALA A 96 11.35 10.62 -8.25
C ALA A 96 10.02 11.02 -8.91
N ILE A 97 9.36 12.09 -8.44
CA ILE A 97 8.16 12.63 -9.09
C ILE A 97 8.47 13.06 -10.52
N ILE A 98 9.58 13.77 -10.74
CA ILE A 98 10.00 14.20 -12.09
C ILE A 98 10.30 12.98 -12.98
N CYS A 99 11.05 12.00 -12.46
CA CYS A 99 11.40 10.79 -13.19
C CYS A 99 10.16 9.98 -13.59
N CYS A 100 9.23 9.75 -12.66
CA CYS A 100 8.02 8.99 -12.92
C CYS A 100 7.04 9.77 -13.81
N GLY A 101 6.94 11.09 -13.64
CA GLY A 101 6.14 11.94 -14.52
C GLY A 101 6.63 11.89 -15.96
N PHE A 102 7.95 11.92 -16.18
CA PHE A 102 8.53 11.74 -17.50
C PHE A 102 8.27 10.33 -18.05
N ALA A 103 8.51 9.29 -17.25
CA ALA A 103 8.25 7.90 -17.66
C ALA A 103 6.77 7.66 -18.04
N GLY A 104 5.84 8.22 -17.28
CA GLY A 104 4.40 8.18 -17.57
C GLY A 104 4.00 8.95 -18.82
N ALA A 105 4.67 10.07 -19.12
CA ALA A 105 4.38 10.86 -20.32
C ALA A 105 4.86 10.18 -21.61
N VAL A 106 5.80 9.23 -21.52
CA VAL A 106 6.36 8.51 -22.68
C VAL A 106 5.84 7.08 -22.83
N SER A 107 4.94 6.64 -21.94
CA SER A 107 4.33 5.28 -21.98
C SER A 107 3.00 5.23 -22.72
#